data_AF-A0A5S3NFM9-F1
#
_entry.id   AF-A0A5S3NFM9-F1
#
_cell.length_a   1.000
_cell.length_b   1.000
_cell.length_c   1.000
_cell.angle_alpha   90.00
_cell.angle_beta   90.00
_cell.angle_gamma   90.00
#
_symmetry.space_group_name_H-M   'P 1'
#
loop_
_entity.id
_entity.type
_entity.pdbx_description
1 polymer ?
#
loop_
_entity_poly.entity_id
_entity_poly.type
_entity_poly.pdbx_seq_one_letter_code
_entity_poly.pdbx_strand_id
1 'polypeptide(L)'
;MKKIITLLLFLTASVFYAQEITLENKKSLNSGVTVNSVSYMVDTIEELETIDWKNVKEVFESNKPEDIVEMSFGMDLKKSKYKFKSSIKVSGESKNIDSLIIKAKKGVKSIIKISKKYKN
;
A
#
# COMPACT_ATOMS: atom_id res chain seq x y z
N MET A 1 -40.97 20.10 -18.94
CA MET A 1 -40.27 19.45 -17.80
C MET A 1 -40.18 17.94 -17.95
N LYS A 2 -41.27 17.21 -18.24
CA LYS A 2 -41.22 15.73 -18.40
C LYS A 2 -40.20 15.24 -19.44
N LYS A 3 -40.12 15.89 -20.61
CA LYS A 3 -39.16 15.54 -21.69
C LYS A 3 -37.69 15.76 -21.33
N ILE A 4 -37.39 16.72 -20.45
CA ILE A 4 -36.03 17.00 -19.96
C ILE A 4 -35.62 15.93 -18.93
N ILE A 5 -36.56 15.53 -18.08
CA ILE A 5 -36.34 14.46 -17.10
C ILE A 5 -36.06 13.12 -17.80
N THR A 6 -36.76 12.81 -18.91
CA THR A 6 -36.51 11.59 -19.67
C THR A 6 -35.13 11.58 -20.33
N LEU A 7 -34.65 12.73 -20.80
CA LEU A 7 -33.32 12.86 -21.40
C LEU A 7 -32.21 12.71 -20.35
N LEU A 8 -32.41 13.27 -19.15
CA LEU A 8 -31.45 13.17 -18.05
C LEU A 8 -31.31 11.72 -17.54
N LEU A 9 -32.42 10.96 -17.52
CA LEU A 9 -32.41 9.55 -17.11
C LEU A 9 -31.64 8.65 -18.08
N PHE A 10 -31.60 9.01 -19.38
CA PHE A 10 -30.88 8.23 -20.38
C PHE A 10 -29.36 8.44 -20.32
N LEU A 11 -28.92 9.63 -19.88
CA LEU A 11 -27.51 9.99 -19.75
C LEU A 11 -26.83 9.34 -18.53
N THR A 12 -27.56 9.01 -17.47
CA THR A 12 -26.95 8.37 -16.28
C THR A 12 -26.73 6.86 -16.46
N ALA A 13 -27.48 6.21 -17.36
CA ALA A 13 -27.34 4.77 -17.60
C ALA A 13 -26.00 4.38 -18.29
N SER A 14 -25.40 5.27 -19.07
CA SER A 14 -24.13 5.00 -19.77
C SER A 14 -22.88 5.12 -18.87
N VAL A 15 -22.99 5.75 -17.70
CA VAL A 15 -21.85 5.94 -16.79
C VAL A 15 -21.59 4.69 -15.93
N PHE A 16 -22.63 3.89 -15.66
CA PHE A 16 -22.48 2.66 -14.84
C PHE A 16 -21.71 1.54 -15.56
N TYR A 17 -21.82 1.43 -16.88
CA TYR A 17 -21.10 0.41 -17.66
C TYR A 17 -19.60 0.73 -17.89
N ALA A 18 -19.16 1.95 -17.57
CA ALA A 18 -17.74 2.32 -17.66
C ALA A 18 -16.92 1.89 -16.44
N GLN A 19 -17.57 1.42 -15.36
CA GLN A 19 -16.92 0.95 -14.13
C GLN A 19 -16.87 -0.58 -14.00
N GLU A 20 -17.00 -1.32 -15.10
CA GLU A 20 -16.59 -2.72 -15.09
C GLU A 20 -15.06 -2.75 -15.19
N ILE A 21 -14.39 -2.67 -14.04
CA ILE A 21 -12.96 -3.02 -13.94
C ILE A 21 -12.90 -4.53 -14.15
N THR A 22 -12.87 -4.96 -15.41
CA THR A 22 -12.59 -6.34 -15.76
C THR A 22 -11.24 -6.67 -15.16
N LEU A 23 -11.22 -7.65 -14.25
CA LEU A 23 -10.04 -8.17 -13.56
C LEU A 23 -9.16 -9.01 -14.52
N GLU A 24 -9.10 -8.61 -15.79
CA GLU A 24 -8.28 -9.20 -16.86
C GLU A 24 -6.98 -8.40 -17.12
N ASN A 25 -6.84 -7.22 -16.51
CA ASN A 25 -5.64 -6.39 -16.64
C ASN A 25 -4.40 -6.88 -15.86
N LYS A 26 -4.47 -8.03 -15.14
CA LYS A 26 -3.26 -8.62 -14.54
C LYS A 26 -2.24 -9.11 -15.58
N LYS A 27 -2.63 -9.28 -16.86
CA LYS A 27 -1.76 -9.86 -17.88
C LYS A 27 -1.04 -8.85 -18.80
N SER A 28 -1.44 -7.57 -18.81
CA SER A 28 -0.84 -6.54 -19.69
C SER A 28 0.19 -5.62 -19.03
N LEU A 29 0.47 -5.78 -17.73
CA LEU A 29 1.57 -5.10 -17.02
C LEU A 29 2.95 -5.75 -17.26
N ASN A 30 3.11 -6.50 -18.35
CA ASN A 30 4.36 -7.16 -18.72
C ASN A 30 5.34 -6.24 -19.50
N SER A 31 5.13 -4.92 -19.47
CA SER A 31 6.00 -3.95 -20.14
C SER A 31 6.80 -3.13 -19.11
N GLY A 32 7.94 -3.65 -18.68
CA GLY A 32 9.08 -2.86 -18.18
C GLY A 32 8.88 -1.99 -16.93
N VAL A 33 7.80 -2.17 -16.16
CA VAL A 33 7.58 -1.40 -14.94
C VAL A 33 8.36 -2.03 -13.79
N THR A 34 9.44 -1.37 -13.38
CA THR A 34 10.19 -1.67 -12.16
C THR A 34 9.65 -0.82 -11.01
N VAL A 35 9.31 -1.45 -9.88
CA VAL A 35 8.92 -0.74 -8.66
C VAL A 35 10.10 -0.68 -7.70
N ASN A 36 10.73 0.47 -7.55
CA ASN A 36 11.89 0.60 -6.66
C ASN A 36 11.52 0.86 -5.20
N SER A 37 10.29 1.29 -4.90
CA SER A 37 9.93 1.67 -3.53
C SER A 37 8.45 1.52 -3.20
N VAL A 38 8.16 1.10 -1.97
CA VAL A 38 6.83 1.19 -1.36
C VAL A 38 6.94 1.83 0.03
N SER A 39 5.97 2.68 0.38
CA SER A 39 5.92 3.33 1.69
C SER A 39 4.53 3.20 2.30
N TYR A 40 4.48 2.71 3.53
CA TYR A 40 3.25 2.53 4.31
C TYR A 40 3.37 3.33 5.60
N MET A 41 2.70 4.48 5.65
CA MET A 41 2.65 5.37 6.80
C MET A 41 1.22 5.50 7.29
N VAL A 42 0.96 5.08 8.52
CA VAL A 42 -0.39 4.97 9.08
C VAL A 42 -0.55 5.81 10.33
N ASP A 43 -1.79 6.03 10.77
CA ASP A 43 -2.09 6.81 11.98
C ASP A 43 -2.69 5.97 13.11
N THR A 44 -2.81 4.65 12.92
CA THR A 44 -3.23 3.70 13.96
C THR A 44 -2.24 2.55 14.15
N ILE A 45 -2.28 1.90 15.32
CA ILE A 45 -1.45 0.72 15.61
C ILE A 45 -1.99 -0.48 14.84
N GLU A 46 -3.32 -0.54 14.76
CA GLU A 46 -4.11 -1.60 14.15
C GLU A 46 -3.73 -1.76 12.67
N GLU A 47 -3.60 -0.65 11.91
CA GLU A 47 -3.17 -0.70 10.51
C GLU A 47 -1.73 -1.24 10.31
N LEU A 48 -0.80 -0.99 11.25
CA LEU A 48 0.52 -1.63 11.20
C LEU A 48 0.46 -3.12 11.53
N GLU A 49 -0.46 -3.55 12.40
CA GLU A 49 -0.64 -4.96 12.76
C GLU A 49 -1.27 -5.77 11.62
N THR A 50 -2.07 -5.13 10.76
CA THR A 50 -2.80 -5.76 9.65
C THR A 50 -2.13 -5.63 8.29
N ILE A 51 -0.84 -5.29 8.22
CA ILE A 51 -0.12 -5.21 6.94
C ILE A 51 -0.19 -6.57 6.21
N ASP A 52 -0.70 -6.55 4.98
CA ASP A 52 -0.66 -7.71 4.09
C ASP A 52 0.72 -7.84 3.44
N TRP A 53 1.57 -8.65 4.07
CA TRP A 53 2.92 -8.91 3.61
C TRP A 53 2.99 -9.67 2.28
N LYS A 54 1.92 -10.37 1.88
CA LYS A 54 1.85 -11.03 0.58
C LYS A 54 1.71 -9.95 -0.50
N ASN A 55 0.80 -9.00 -0.32
CA ASN A 55 0.65 -7.88 -1.24
C ASN A 55 1.92 -7.02 -1.32
N VAL A 56 2.62 -6.79 -0.21
CA VAL A 56 3.92 -6.11 -0.22
C VAL A 56 4.94 -6.82 -1.10
N LYS A 57 4.96 -8.16 -1.09
CA LYS A 57 5.84 -8.95 -1.97
C LYS A 57 5.43 -8.85 -3.43
N GLU A 58 4.12 -8.96 -3.71
CA GLU A 58 3.56 -8.93 -5.07
C GLU A 58 3.90 -7.63 -5.82
N VAL A 59 4.03 -6.50 -5.10
CA VAL A 59 4.45 -5.21 -5.68
C VAL A 59 5.79 -5.27 -6.42
N PHE A 60 6.68 -6.18 -6.01
CA PHE A 60 8.03 -6.31 -6.58
C PHE A 60 8.18 -7.52 -7.51
N GLU A 61 7.11 -8.26 -7.82
CA GLU A 61 7.20 -9.50 -8.61
C GLU A 61 7.68 -9.29 -10.05
N SER A 62 7.44 -8.11 -10.64
CA SER A 62 7.91 -7.77 -11.99
C SER A 62 9.34 -7.26 -12.04
N ASN A 63 10.01 -7.06 -10.90
CA ASN A 63 11.35 -6.51 -10.84
C ASN A 63 12.40 -7.56 -11.22
N LYS A 64 13.50 -7.11 -11.83
CA LYS A 64 14.67 -7.94 -12.06
C LYS A 64 15.33 -8.30 -10.72
N PRO A 65 16.00 -9.47 -10.63
CA PRO A 65 16.68 -9.90 -9.41
C PRO A 65 17.64 -8.87 -8.79
N GLU A 66 18.35 -8.13 -9.64
CA GLU A 66 19.34 -7.11 -9.32
C GLU A 66 18.75 -5.72 -9.00
N ASP A 67 17.45 -5.50 -9.27
CA ASP A 67 16.81 -4.22 -9.00
C ASP A 67 16.84 -3.95 -7.49
N ILE A 68 17.23 -2.73 -7.12
CA ILE A 68 17.22 -2.30 -5.72
C ILE A 68 15.82 -1.86 -5.33
N VAL A 69 15.27 -2.54 -4.34
CA VAL A 69 13.96 -2.23 -3.76
C VAL A 69 14.09 -1.60 -2.40
N GLU A 70 13.14 -0.73 -2.06
CA GLU A 70 13.03 -0.07 -0.77
C GLU A 70 11.62 -0.25 -0.20
N MET A 71 11.54 -0.65 1.06
CA MET A 71 10.28 -0.70 1.79
C MET A 71 10.38 0.17 3.03
N SER A 72 9.46 1.13 3.15
CA SER A 72 9.32 1.99 4.32
C SER A 72 8.02 1.70 5.04
N PHE A 73 8.08 1.49 6.35
CA PHE A 73 6.90 1.28 7.20
C PHE A 73 6.98 2.18 8.41
N GLY A 74 5.89 2.83 8.77
CA GLY A 74 5.89 3.69 9.93
C GLY A 74 4.53 4.20 10.35
N MET A 75 4.56 4.98 11.41
CA MET A 75 3.39 5.55 12.06
C MET A 75 3.61 7.04 12.32
N ASP A 76 2.54 7.81 12.17
CA ASP A 76 2.50 9.24 12.47
C ASP A 76 1.25 9.55 13.32
N LEU A 77 1.37 9.43 14.65
CA LEU A 77 0.29 9.68 15.60
C LEU A 77 0.12 11.19 15.86
N LYS A 78 -0.26 11.95 14.84
CA LYS A 78 -0.42 13.41 14.89
C LYS A 78 -1.36 13.89 16.00
N LYS A 79 -2.36 13.08 16.35
CA LYS A 79 -3.38 13.38 17.37
C LYS A 79 -3.00 12.92 18.78
N SER A 80 -1.89 12.20 18.96
CA SER A 80 -1.44 11.76 20.29
C SER A 80 -0.82 12.91 21.08
N LYS A 81 -0.97 12.89 22.41
CA LYS A 81 -0.35 13.85 23.33
C LYS A 81 1.17 13.98 23.11
N TYR A 82 1.81 12.87 22.75
CA TYR A 82 3.25 12.77 22.58
C TYR A 82 3.71 12.90 21.12
N LYS A 83 2.80 13.13 20.17
CA LYS A 83 3.08 13.28 18.72
C LYS A 83 4.07 12.23 18.20
N PHE A 84 3.86 10.97 18.59
CA PHE A 84 4.79 9.89 18.25
C PHE A 84 4.84 9.70 16.73
N LYS A 85 6.06 9.78 16.18
CA LYS A 85 6.33 9.50 14.77
C LYS A 85 7.57 8.64 14.65
N SER A 86 7.45 7.51 13.98
CA SER A 86 8.56 6.58 13.78
C SER A 86 8.37 5.78 12.50
N SER A 87 9.46 5.54 11.79
CA SER A 87 9.49 4.69 10.61
C SER A 87 10.76 3.86 10.56
N ILE A 88 10.68 2.75 9.85
CA ILE A 88 11.80 1.90 9.48
C ILE A 88 11.85 1.79 7.96
N LYS A 89 13.07 1.75 7.43
CA LYS A 89 13.35 1.58 6.02
C LYS A 89 14.26 0.38 5.84
N VAL A 90 13.93 -0.50 4.90
CA VAL A 90 14.72 -1.66 4.53
C VAL A 90 14.93 -1.62 3.02
N SER A 91 16.17 -1.81 2.58
CA SER A 91 16.51 -1.81 1.15
C SER A 91 17.52 -2.91 0.82
N GLY A 92 17.48 -3.38 -0.42
CA GLY A 92 18.39 -4.37 -0.98
C GLY A 92 17.90 -4.85 -2.34
N GLU A 93 18.60 -5.82 -2.92
CA GLU A 93 18.22 -6.41 -4.20
C GLU A 93 16.89 -7.19 -4.11
N SER A 94 16.09 -7.13 -5.17
CA SER A 94 14.78 -7.80 -5.29
C SER A 94 14.85 -9.30 -5.04
N LYS A 95 15.94 -9.97 -5.47
CA LYS A 95 16.14 -11.41 -5.21
C LYS A 95 16.13 -11.78 -3.71
N ASN A 96 16.36 -10.81 -2.84
CA ASN A 96 16.37 -10.97 -1.39
C ASN A 96 15.05 -10.54 -0.72
N ILE A 97 13.97 -10.31 -1.48
CA ILE A 97 12.70 -9.74 -1.00
C ILE A 97 12.17 -10.41 0.28
N ASP A 98 12.24 -11.74 0.37
CA ASP A 98 11.77 -12.47 1.55
C ASP A 98 12.57 -12.11 2.82
N SER A 99 13.90 -11.98 2.69
CA SER A 99 14.78 -11.55 3.79
C SER A 99 14.52 -10.10 4.18
N LEU A 100 14.30 -9.23 3.19
CA LEU A 100 13.95 -7.82 3.43
C LEU A 100 12.59 -7.71 4.15
N ILE A 101 11.60 -8.52 3.77
CA ILE A 101 10.28 -8.58 4.44
C ILE A 101 10.44 -9.06 5.89
N ILE A 102 11.29 -10.05 6.16
CA ILE A 102 11.57 -10.49 7.54
C ILE A 102 12.17 -9.36 8.39
N LYS A 103 13.11 -8.60 7.83
CA LYS A 103 13.70 -7.42 8.51
C LYS A 103 12.65 -6.34 8.76
N ALA A 104 11.82 -6.04 7.75
CA ALA A 104 10.74 -5.07 7.87
C ALA A 104 9.73 -5.46 8.94
N LYS A 105 9.28 -6.73 8.97
CA LYS A 105 8.40 -7.29 10.02
C LYS A 105 8.96 -7.08 11.42
N LYS A 106 10.27 -7.29 11.61
CA LYS A 106 10.94 -7.06 12.91
C LYS A 106 10.92 -5.57 13.29
N GLY A 107 11.22 -4.68 12.36
CA GLY A 107 11.17 -3.24 12.62
C GLY A 107 9.76 -2.72 12.90
N VAL A 108 8.75 -3.18 12.15
CA VAL A 108 7.32 -2.87 12.42
C VAL A 108 6.90 -3.33 13.81
N LYS A 109 7.27 -4.54 14.23
CA LYS A 109 7.01 -5.02 15.61
C LYS A 109 7.64 -4.11 16.67
N SER A 110 8.84 -3.60 16.43
CA SER A 110 9.50 -2.65 17.32
C SER A 110 8.76 -1.32 17.39
N ILE A 111 8.31 -0.78 16.25
CA ILE A 111 7.50 0.44 16.21
C ILE A 111 6.21 0.25 17.00
N ILE A 112 5.47 -0.84 16.78
CA ILE A 112 4.23 -1.17 17.51
C ILE A 112 4.48 -1.25 19.02
N LYS A 113 5.56 -1.91 19.45
CA LYS A 113 5.90 -2.04 20.87
C LYS A 113 6.16 -0.67 21.51
N ILE A 114 6.82 0.22 20.79
CA ILE A 114 7.11 1.57 21.27
C ILE A 114 5.83 2.41 21.27
N SER A 115 5.04 2.40 20.19
CA SER A 115 3.84 3.22 20.06
C SER A 115 2.78 2.89 21.12
N LYS A 116 2.65 1.63 21.53
CA LYS A 116 1.77 1.22 22.65
C LYS A 116 2.08 1.95 23.96
N LYS A 117 3.32 2.42 24.18
CA LYS A 117 3.68 3.24 25.36
C LYS A 117 3.21 4.69 25.26
N TYR A 118 2.96 5.18 24.06
CA TYR A 118 2.58 6.57 23.76
C TYR A 118 1.11 6.73 23.38
N LYS A 119 0.32 5.65 23.41
CA LYS A 119 -1.14 5.66 23.16
C LYS A 119 -1.94 6.26 24.34
N ASN A 120 -1.32 6.41 25.52
CA ASN A 120 -1.90 6.97 26.75
C ASN A 120 -1.43 8.41 26.98
#